data_AF-A0A6J8ARL0-F1
#
_entry.id   AF-A0A6J8ARL0-F1
#
_cell.length_a   1.000
_cell.length_b   1.000
_cell.length_c   1.000
_cell.angle_alpha   90.00
_cell.angle_beta   90.00
_cell.angle_gamma   90.00
#
_symmetry.space_group_name_H-M   'P 1'
#
loop_
_entity.id
_entity.type
_entity.pdbx_description
1 polymer ?
#
loop_
_entity_poly.entity_id
_entity_poly.type
_entity_poly.pdbx_seq_one_letter_code
_entity_poly.pdbx_strand_id
1 'polypeptide(L)'
;MFFFNSLNKNQWSGYYNQIPINVDYVEIESVSSLIKQECAEHYHRLFFYCVDHYVTACALCVTENHEQCTRLKPIDELARYSKTSTELFDIEMGIQELDNTVDELRNHRQQTIDTAKDQRKTISKEIKYVRKQLVKESVLELSIDPQLKYLSSALKRFGKIQVVQSPCQIKVGVWEQQRAQTNVSITTVRNIDKTKLELIREILFENGSNITDCVIVNDGRMIFADNQRFKVLVYTGDGQLSKSITVGKSPFGSAVIGTNTVAVTSLKE
;
A
#
# COMPACT_ATOMS: atom_id res chain seq x y z
N MET A 1 29.57 -29.11 -8.01
CA MET A 1 30.51 -28.05 -8.41
C MET A 1 29.90 -27.31 -9.60
N PHE A 2 29.15 -26.24 -9.33
CA PHE A 2 28.72 -25.25 -10.32
C PHE A 2 28.61 -23.92 -9.57
N PHE A 3 29.42 -22.96 -9.98
CA PHE A 3 29.41 -21.59 -9.49
C PHE A 3 28.35 -20.79 -10.27
N PHE A 4 27.61 -19.90 -9.60
CA PHE A 4 27.10 -18.70 -10.25
C PHE A 4 27.41 -17.46 -9.43
N ASN A 5 27.88 -16.47 -10.18
CA ASN A 5 28.57 -15.27 -9.77
C ASN A 5 27.68 -14.24 -9.06
N SER A 6 28.33 -13.46 -8.20
CA SER A 6 27.85 -12.18 -7.72
C SER A 6 27.70 -11.19 -8.87
N LEU A 7 26.57 -10.48 -8.94
CA LEU A 7 26.49 -9.24 -9.71
C LEU A 7 25.68 -8.17 -8.95
N ASN A 8 26.43 -7.11 -8.63
CA ASN A 8 26.11 -5.69 -8.61
C ASN A 8 24.93 -5.13 -7.79
N LYS A 9 25.35 -4.35 -6.79
CA LYS A 9 24.72 -3.09 -6.37
C LYS A 9 24.56 -2.19 -7.59
N ASN A 10 23.32 -1.80 -7.90
CA ASN A 10 23.01 -0.54 -8.58
C ASN A 10 21.60 -0.07 -8.19
N GLN A 11 21.47 1.26 -8.24
CA GLN A 11 20.35 2.11 -7.84
C GLN A 11 18.96 1.53 -8.17
N TRP A 12 18.12 1.42 -7.15
CA TRP A 12 16.68 1.25 -7.32
C TRP A 12 16.00 2.61 -7.18
N SER A 13 15.81 3.28 -8.32
CA SER A 13 14.85 4.38 -8.46
C SER A 13 13.43 3.83 -8.42
N GLY A 14 12.53 4.54 -7.76
CA GLY A 14 11.18 4.09 -7.38
C GLY A 14 10.35 3.49 -8.52
N TYR A 15 9.78 2.32 -8.23
CA TYR A 15 8.70 1.74 -9.01
C TYR A 15 7.54 1.40 -8.08
N TYR A 16 6.36 1.77 -8.55
CA TYR A 16 5.05 1.54 -7.96
C TYR A 16 4.83 0.03 -7.71
N ASN A 17 4.24 -0.31 -6.57
CA ASN A 17 3.63 -1.63 -6.35
C ASN A 17 2.42 -1.76 -7.26
N GLN A 18 2.65 -2.07 -8.53
CA GLN A 18 1.66 -2.80 -9.31
C GLN A 18 1.66 -4.21 -8.73
N ILE A 19 0.52 -4.63 -8.17
CA ILE A 19 0.28 -6.05 -7.96
C ILE A 19 0.36 -6.65 -9.37
N PRO A 20 1.30 -7.57 -9.67
CA PRO A 20 1.25 -8.30 -10.91
C PRO A 20 -0.03 -9.12 -10.85
N ILE A 21 -1.10 -8.61 -11.45
CA ILE A 21 -2.24 -9.43 -11.77
C ILE A 21 -1.74 -10.28 -12.93
N ASN A 22 -1.21 -11.46 -12.58
CA ASN A 22 -0.93 -12.49 -13.56
C ASN A 22 -2.31 -13.04 -13.98
N VAL A 23 -3.02 -12.24 -14.80
CA VAL A 23 -4.18 -12.73 -15.53
C VAL A 23 -3.56 -13.57 -16.62
N ASP A 24 -3.56 -14.89 -16.44
CA ASP A 24 -3.38 -15.81 -17.55
C ASP A 24 -4.58 -15.56 -18.47
N TYR A 25 -4.45 -14.59 -19.37
CA TYR A 25 -5.37 -14.42 -20.47
C TYR A 25 -5.22 -15.69 -21.30
N VAL A 26 -6.16 -16.62 -21.13
CA VAL A 26 -6.43 -17.58 -22.19
C VAL A 26 -6.81 -16.72 -23.38
N GLU A 27 -5.91 -16.60 -24.35
CA GLU A 27 -6.28 -16.06 -25.65
C GLU A 27 -7.41 -16.95 -26.15
N ILE A 28 -8.64 -16.45 -26.04
CA ILE A 28 -9.79 -17.09 -26.66
C ILE A 28 -9.55 -16.87 -28.14
N GLU A 29 -8.90 -17.86 -28.75
CA GLU A 29 -8.79 -18.01 -30.18
C GLU A 29 -10.16 -17.66 -30.79
N SER A 30 -10.16 -16.71 -31.73
CA SER A 30 -11.41 -16.17 -32.27
C SER A 30 -12.33 -17.34 -32.66
N VAL A 31 -13.62 -17.25 -32.39
CA VAL A 31 -14.59 -18.31 -32.74
C VAL A 31 -14.48 -18.72 -34.23
N SER A 32 -13.94 -17.84 -35.08
CA SER A 32 -13.58 -18.09 -36.48
C SER A 32 -12.49 -19.16 -36.69
N SER A 33 -11.50 -19.30 -35.81
CA SER A 33 -10.47 -20.37 -35.90
C SER A 33 -11.02 -21.73 -35.46
N LEU A 34 -11.93 -21.75 -34.49
CA LEU A 34 -12.67 -22.95 -34.07
C LEU A 34 -13.58 -23.49 -35.20
N ILE A 35 -14.15 -22.63 -36.04
CA ILE A 35 -15.02 -23.03 -37.16
C ILE A 35 -14.23 -23.71 -38.30
N LYS A 36 -12.90 -23.57 -38.32
CA LYS A 36 -12.02 -24.23 -39.30
C LYS A 36 -11.40 -25.54 -38.78
N GLN A 37 -11.84 -26.04 -37.63
CA GLN A 37 -11.28 -27.28 -37.10
C GLN A 37 -11.62 -28.46 -38.02
N GLU A 38 -10.56 -29.08 -38.53
CA GLU A 38 -10.59 -30.34 -39.23
C GLU A 38 -10.33 -31.47 -38.24
N CYS A 39 -10.91 -32.64 -38.51
CA CYS A 39 -10.64 -33.84 -37.76
C CYS A 39 -9.14 -34.18 -37.86
N ALA A 40 -8.51 -34.47 -36.71
CA ALA A 40 -7.09 -34.80 -36.67
C ALA A 40 -6.74 -36.12 -37.39
N GLU A 41 -7.68 -37.05 -37.49
CA GLU A 41 -7.47 -38.37 -38.11
C GLU A 41 -7.79 -38.37 -39.62
N HIS A 42 -8.89 -37.70 -40.01
CA HIS A 42 -9.40 -37.75 -41.38
C HIS A 42 -9.27 -36.44 -42.17
N TYR A 43 -8.78 -35.36 -41.55
CA TYR A 43 -8.64 -34.03 -42.16
C TYR A 43 -9.93 -33.51 -42.84
N HIS A 44 -11.07 -33.86 -42.24
CA HIS A 44 -12.39 -33.45 -42.71
C HIS A 44 -13.07 -32.50 -41.72
N ARG A 45 -13.98 -31.67 -42.23
CA ARG A 45 -14.76 -30.75 -41.41
C ARG A 45 -15.57 -31.51 -40.36
N LEU A 46 -15.55 -30.99 -39.14
CA LEU A 46 -16.32 -31.52 -38.02
C LEU A 46 -17.80 -31.13 -38.18
N PHE A 47 -18.70 -32.10 -38.07
CA PHE A 47 -20.15 -31.89 -38.22
C PHE A 47 -20.94 -32.36 -37.00
N PHE A 48 -20.39 -33.27 -36.21
CA PHE A 48 -21.06 -33.92 -35.10
C PHE A 48 -20.31 -33.73 -33.80
N TYR A 49 -21.04 -33.85 -32.70
CA TYR A 49 -20.49 -33.93 -31.36
C TYR A 49 -21.05 -35.18 -30.69
N CYS A 50 -20.16 -36.02 -30.19
CA CYS A 50 -20.50 -37.21 -29.43
C CYS A 50 -20.64 -36.84 -27.97
N VAL A 51 -21.85 -36.90 -27.42
CA VAL A 51 -22.09 -36.58 -26.01
C VAL A 51 -21.56 -37.68 -25.08
N ASP A 52 -21.48 -38.92 -25.57
CA ASP A 52 -20.98 -40.05 -24.77
C ASP A 52 -19.47 -39.93 -24.50
N HIS A 53 -18.72 -39.36 -25.45
CA HIS A 53 -17.26 -39.22 -25.38
C HIS A 53 -16.76 -37.78 -25.19
N TYR A 54 -17.65 -36.79 -25.23
CA TYR A 54 -17.32 -35.36 -25.13
C TYR A 54 -16.31 -34.87 -26.19
N VAL A 55 -16.45 -35.35 -27.43
CA VAL A 55 -15.55 -34.99 -28.55
C VAL A 55 -16.34 -34.58 -29.80
N THR A 56 -15.75 -33.69 -30.60
CA THR A 56 -16.22 -33.36 -31.95
C THR A 56 -15.73 -34.40 -32.96
N ALA A 57 -16.58 -34.73 -33.93
CA ALA A 57 -16.34 -35.80 -34.89
C ALA A 57 -16.72 -35.37 -36.32
N CYS A 58 -15.93 -35.84 -37.29
CA CYS A 58 -16.33 -35.82 -38.70
C CYS A 58 -17.21 -37.04 -39.02
N ALA A 59 -17.79 -37.09 -40.21
CA ALA A 59 -18.66 -38.20 -40.61
C ALA A 59 -17.95 -39.58 -40.58
N LEU A 60 -16.66 -39.64 -40.87
CA LEU A 60 -15.88 -40.89 -40.85
C LEU A 60 -15.62 -41.38 -39.41
N CYS A 61 -15.20 -40.49 -38.50
CA CYS A 61 -15.10 -40.84 -37.07
C CYS A 61 -16.42 -41.38 -36.52
N VAL A 62 -17.55 -40.85 -36.98
CA VAL A 62 -18.87 -41.33 -36.56
C VAL A 62 -19.08 -42.78 -36.95
N THR A 63 -18.71 -43.17 -38.18
CA THR A 63 -18.86 -44.55 -38.66
C THR A 63 -17.81 -45.50 -38.10
N GLU A 64 -16.60 -45.03 -37.82
CA GLU A 64 -15.48 -45.90 -37.42
C GLU A 64 -15.39 -46.07 -35.90
N ASN A 65 -15.49 -44.97 -35.15
CA ASN A 65 -15.17 -44.95 -33.72
C ASN A 65 -16.39 -44.67 -32.83
N HIS A 66 -17.48 -44.19 -33.40
CA HIS A 66 -18.70 -43.83 -32.67
C HIS A 66 -19.96 -44.53 -33.19
N GLU A 67 -19.81 -45.67 -33.88
CA GLU A 67 -20.95 -46.43 -34.43
C GLU A 67 -21.94 -46.85 -33.33
N GLN A 68 -21.43 -47.17 -32.13
CA GLN A 68 -22.23 -47.57 -30.98
C GLN A 68 -22.71 -46.40 -30.12
N CYS A 69 -22.33 -45.17 -30.43
CA CYS A 69 -22.75 -44.00 -29.68
C CYS A 69 -24.19 -43.64 -30.05
N THR A 70 -25.05 -43.58 -29.05
CA THR A 70 -26.47 -43.28 -29.25
C THR A 70 -26.77 -41.79 -29.17
N ARG A 71 -25.84 -40.99 -28.62
CA ARG A 71 -26.02 -39.56 -28.37
C ARG A 71 -25.11 -38.69 -29.23
N LEU A 72 -25.24 -38.84 -30.54
CA LEU A 72 -24.61 -37.98 -31.53
C LEU A 72 -25.53 -36.81 -31.88
N LYS A 73 -25.00 -35.59 -31.81
CA LYS A 73 -25.75 -34.37 -32.15
C LYS A 73 -25.00 -33.58 -33.22
N PRO A 74 -25.71 -32.95 -34.18
CA PRO A 74 -25.10 -31.95 -35.06
C PRO A 74 -24.52 -30.80 -34.22
N ILE A 75 -23.33 -30.32 -34.57
CA ILE A 75 -22.69 -29.21 -33.87
C ILE A 75 -23.58 -27.95 -33.89
N ASP A 76 -24.31 -27.72 -34.98
CA ASP A 76 -25.25 -26.59 -35.09
C ASP A 76 -26.36 -26.62 -34.04
N GLU A 77 -26.80 -27.81 -33.62
CA GLU A 77 -27.80 -27.97 -32.56
C GLU A 77 -27.22 -27.53 -31.20
N LEU A 78 -25.99 -27.96 -30.90
CA LEU A 78 -25.28 -27.57 -29.68
C LEU A 78 -24.97 -26.07 -29.63
N ALA A 79 -24.59 -25.48 -30.77
CA ALA A 79 -24.33 -24.06 -30.89
C ALA A 79 -25.60 -23.22 -30.63
N ARG A 80 -26.79 -23.76 -30.92
CA ARG A 80 -28.06 -23.12 -30.57
C ARG A 80 -28.32 -23.22 -29.07
N TYR A 81 -28.12 -24.39 -28.48
CA TYR A 81 -28.31 -24.59 -27.04
C TYR A 81 -27.34 -23.76 -26.20
N SER A 82 -26.08 -23.64 -26.61
CA SER A 82 -25.10 -22.80 -25.92
C SER A 82 -25.48 -21.32 -26.00
N LYS A 83 -26.08 -20.85 -27.10
CA LYS A 83 -26.56 -19.46 -27.21
C LYS A 83 -27.79 -19.16 -26.35
N THR A 84 -28.56 -20.18 -25.97
CA THR A 84 -29.78 -20.03 -25.16
C THR A 84 -29.60 -20.55 -23.74
N SER A 85 -28.38 -20.89 -23.33
CA SER A 85 -28.06 -21.33 -21.97
C SER A 85 -28.41 -20.20 -21.00
N THR A 86 -29.30 -20.49 -20.06
CA THR A 86 -29.67 -19.56 -19.00
C THR A 86 -28.46 -19.22 -18.12
N GLU A 87 -27.53 -20.16 -17.94
CA GLU A 87 -26.31 -19.89 -17.17
C GLU A 87 -25.42 -18.84 -17.84
N LEU A 88 -25.28 -18.88 -19.17
CA LEU A 88 -24.49 -17.87 -19.90
C LEU A 88 -25.17 -16.50 -19.87
N PHE A 89 -26.51 -16.46 -19.92
CA PHE A 89 -27.26 -15.23 -19.75
C PHE A 89 -27.10 -14.63 -18.34
N ASP A 90 -27.16 -15.47 -17.30
CA ASP A 90 -26.95 -15.04 -15.92
C ASP A 90 -25.53 -14.52 -15.70
N ILE A 91 -24.53 -15.16 -16.33
CA ILE A 91 -23.14 -14.69 -16.32
C ILE A 91 -23.02 -13.34 -17.05
N GLU A 92 -23.65 -13.18 -18.21
CA GLU A 92 -23.64 -11.92 -18.97
C GLU A 92 -24.28 -10.78 -18.16
N MET A 93 -25.42 -11.03 -17.52
CA MET A 93 -26.05 -10.08 -16.59
C MET A 93 -25.12 -9.75 -15.42
N GLY A 94 -24.48 -10.74 -14.80
CA GLY A 94 -23.53 -10.52 -13.72
C GLY A 94 -22.31 -9.69 -14.13
N ILE A 95 -21.80 -9.89 -15.36
CA ILE A 95 -20.73 -9.07 -15.93
C ILE A 95 -21.21 -7.62 -16.09
N GLN A 96 -22.43 -7.41 -16.57
CA GLN A 96 -22.99 -6.07 -16.77
C GLN A 96 -23.24 -5.35 -15.43
N GLU A 97 -23.71 -6.05 -14.41
CA GLU A 97 -23.85 -5.50 -13.05
C GLU A 97 -22.49 -5.11 -12.44
N LEU A 98 -21.48 -5.95 -12.67
CA LEU A 98 -20.12 -5.66 -12.22
C LEU A 98 -19.55 -4.44 -12.94
N ASP A 99 -19.76 -4.31 -14.24
CA ASP A 99 -19.32 -3.15 -15.04
C ASP A 99 -19.94 -1.85 -14.52
N ASN A 100 -21.26 -1.86 -14.27
CA ASN A 100 -21.96 -0.73 -13.66
C ASN A 100 -21.38 -0.38 -12.28
N THR A 101 -21.10 -1.38 -11.45
CA THR A 101 -20.52 -1.19 -10.11
C THR A 101 -19.12 -0.57 -10.20
N VAL A 102 -18.30 -1.01 -11.17
CA VAL A 102 -16.95 -0.47 -11.41
C VAL A 102 -17.04 1.01 -11.82
N ASP A 103 -18.00 1.37 -12.67
CA ASP A 103 -18.22 2.76 -13.07
C ASP A 103 -18.69 3.65 -11.92
N GLU A 104 -19.59 3.16 -11.07
CA GLU A 104 -19.99 3.86 -9.84
C GLU A 104 -18.81 4.11 -8.91
N LEU A 105 -17.96 3.09 -8.69
CA LEU A 105 -16.75 3.21 -7.88
C LEU A 105 -15.76 4.22 -8.48
N ARG A 106 -15.61 4.23 -9.81
CA ARG A 106 -14.77 5.20 -10.52
C ARG A 106 -15.28 6.62 -10.32
N ASN A 107 -16.58 6.83 -10.43
CA ASN A 107 -17.23 8.13 -10.22
C ASN A 107 -17.09 8.60 -8.77
N HIS A 108 -17.34 7.73 -7.79
CA HIS A 108 -17.18 8.04 -6.37
C HIS A 108 -15.71 8.39 -6.02
N ARG A 109 -14.75 7.65 -6.58
CA ARG A 109 -13.32 7.95 -6.42
C ARG A 109 -12.99 9.34 -6.95
N GLN A 110 -13.52 9.71 -8.12
CA GLN A 110 -13.30 11.03 -8.71
C GLN A 110 -13.86 12.15 -7.82
N GLN A 111 -15.09 12.00 -7.33
CA GLN A 111 -15.71 12.95 -6.39
C GLN A 111 -14.90 13.12 -5.10
N THR A 112 -14.37 12.02 -4.56
CA THR A 112 -13.52 12.04 -3.37
C THR A 112 -12.22 12.83 -3.62
N ILE A 113 -11.59 12.59 -4.78
CA ILE A 113 -10.37 13.31 -5.18
C ILE A 113 -10.64 14.82 -5.29
N ASP A 114 -11.76 15.21 -5.90
CA ASP A 114 -12.07 16.61 -6.11
C ASP A 114 -12.44 17.32 -4.80
N THR A 115 -13.19 16.65 -3.92
CA THR A 115 -13.46 17.13 -2.55
C THR A 115 -12.15 17.37 -1.78
N ALA A 116 -11.21 16.43 -1.84
CA ALA A 116 -9.92 16.56 -1.17
C ALA A 116 -9.08 17.72 -1.76
N LYS A 117 -9.10 17.92 -3.08
CA LYS A 117 -8.43 19.07 -3.72
C LYS A 117 -9.01 20.39 -3.23
N ASP A 118 -10.32 20.49 -3.08
CA ASP A 118 -10.98 21.71 -2.64
C ASP A 118 -10.74 22.00 -1.16
N GLN A 119 -10.79 20.98 -0.30
CA GLN A 119 -10.37 21.11 1.10
C GLN A 119 -8.92 21.60 1.22
N ARG A 120 -8.00 21.04 0.42
CA ARG A 120 -6.60 21.49 0.38
C ARG A 120 -6.48 22.97 -0.01
N LYS A 121 -7.28 23.45 -0.98
CA LYS A 121 -7.29 24.88 -1.36
C LYS A 121 -7.80 25.74 -0.21
N THR A 122 -8.86 25.32 0.48
CA THR A 122 -9.42 26.03 1.64
C THR A 122 -8.40 26.15 2.77
N ILE A 123 -7.80 25.04 3.19
CA ILE A 123 -6.75 25.01 4.22
C ILE A 123 -5.57 25.91 3.82
N SER A 124 -5.17 25.88 2.54
CA SER A 124 -4.09 26.75 2.05
C SER A 124 -4.43 28.25 2.17
N LYS A 125 -5.69 28.63 1.92
CA LYS A 125 -6.16 30.01 2.10
C LYS A 125 -6.17 30.41 3.58
N GLU A 126 -6.66 29.53 4.45
CA GLU A 126 -6.70 29.76 5.91
C GLU A 126 -5.29 29.92 6.50
N ILE A 127 -4.34 29.05 6.14
CA ILE A 127 -2.94 29.18 6.56
C ILE A 127 -2.35 30.53 6.12
N LYS A 128 -2.60 30.95 4.87
CA LYS A 128 -2.16 32.26 4.37
C LYS A 128 -2.80 33.41 5.15
N TYR A 129 -4.06 33.27 5.51
CA TYR A 129 -4.78 34.26 6.31
C TYR A 129 -4.18 34.38 7.72
N VAL A 130 -4.01 33.26 8.44
CA VAL A 130 -3.41 33.25 9.79
C VAL A 130 -2.01 33.84 9.79
N ARG A 131 -1.17 33.49 8.79
CA ARG A 131 0.17 34.09 8.66
C ARG A 131 0.14 35.61 8.50
N LYS A 132 -0.82 36.15 7.74
CA LYS A 132 -0.98 37.60 7.60
C LYS A 132 -1.38 38.27 8.91
N GLN A 133 -2.23 37.64 9.72
CA GLN A 133 -2.62 38.17 11.02
C GLN A 133 -1.45 38.17 12.01
N LEU A 134 -0.70 37.06 12.06
CA LEU A 134 0.50 36.98 12.91
C LEU A 134 1.51 38.06 12.56
N VAL A 135 1.79 38.34 11.29
CA VAL A 135 2.72 39.41 10.88
C VAL A 135 2.21 40.80 11.29
N LYS A 136 0.90 41.04 11.25
CA LYS A 136 0.32 42.32 11.72
C LYS A 136 0.42 42.50 13.23
N GLU A 137 0.21 41.43 14.00
CA GLU A 137 0.25 41.47 15.46
C GLU A 137 1.67 41.40 16.04
N SER A 138 2.61 40.78 15.30
CA SER A 138 4.01 40.64 15.72
C SER A 138 4.90 41.80 15.27
N VAL A 139 4.36 43.03 15.18
CA VAL A 139 5.19 44.24 15.27
C VAL A 139 5.72 44.30 16.70
N LEU A 140 6.77 43.52 16.95
CA LEU A 140 7.61 43.62 18.12
C LEU A 140 8.27 44.99 18.04
N GLU A 141 7.68 45.98 18.70
CA GLU A 141 8.40 47.19 19.06
C GLU A 141 9.55 46.76 19.97
N LEU A 142 10.72 46.58 19.36
CA LEU A 142 11.98 46.40 20.06
C LEU A 142 12.29 47.71 20.79
N SER A 143 11.72 47.87 21.98
CA SER A 143 12.14 48.93 22.88
C SER A 143 13.54 48.57 23.38
N ILE A 144 14.53 49.40 23.05
CA ILE A 144 15.87 49.25 23.59
C ILE A 144 15.76 49.40 25.11
N ASP A 145 16.15 48.37 25.84
CA ASP A 145 16.14 48.38 27.30
C ASP A 145 16.82 49.67 27.82
N PRO A 146 16.15 50.46 28.68
CA PRO A 146 16.74 51.65 29.28
C PRO A 146 18.11 51.39 29.93
N GLN A 147 18.37 50.17 30.40
CA GLN A 147 19.67 49.77 30.95
C GLN A 147 20.78 49.71 29.89
N LEU A 148 20.47 49.41 28.63
CA LEU A 148 21.43 49.50 27.53
C LEU A 148 21.85 50.96 27.24
N LYS A 149 21.00 51.96 27.54
CA LYS A 149 21.42 53.38 27.48
C LYS A 149 22.50 53.68 28.51
N TYR A 150 22.36 53.15 29.72
CA TYR A 150 23.40 53.25 30.76
C TYR A 150 24.68 52.53 30.34
N LEU A 151 24.57 51.36 29.72
CA LEU A 151 25.72 50.64 29.19
C LEU A 151 26.47 51.46 28.13
N SER A 152 25.77 52.11 27.20
CA SER A 152 26.42 53.00 26.20
C SER A 152 27.15 54.18 26.85
N SER A 153 26.61 54.70 27.96
CA SER A 153 27.19 55.81 28.71
C SER A 153 28.42 55.38 29.51
N ALA A 154 28.38 54.18 30.08
CA ALA A 154 29.50 53.56 30.77
C ALA A 154 30.63 53.17 29.80
N LEU A 155 30.29 52.64 28.62
CA LEU A 155 31.25 52.27 27.58
C LEU A 155 32.06 53.47 27.07
N LYS A 156 31.48 54.68 27.04
CA LYS A 156 32.21 55.92 26.70
C LYS A 156 33.36 56.24 27.65
N ARG A 157 33.34 55.74 28.90
CA ARG A 157 34.42 55.97 29.89
C ARG A 157 35.64 55.07 29.67
N PHE A 158 35.48 53.93 28.99
CA PHE A 158 36.55 52.94 28.80
C PHE A 158 37.38 53.16 27.52
N GLY A 159 37.30 54.36 26.92
CA GLY A 159 38.02 54.68 25.69
C GLY A 159 37.36 54.11 24.44
N LYS A 160 38.04 54.21 23.30
CA LYS A 160 37.49 53.93 21.96
C LYS A 160 37.29 52.42 21.76
N ILE A 161 36.17 51.90 22.24
CA ILE A 161 35.76 50.51 22.00
C ILE A 161 35.28 50.42 20.54
N GLN A 162 36.10 49.82 19.67
CA GLN A 162 35.65 49.41 18.34
C GLN A 162 34.77 48.18 18.48
N VAL A 163 33.45 48.39 18.44
CA VAL A 163 32.52 47.28 18.23
C VAL A 163 32.63 46.89 16.76
N VAL A 164 33.38 45.81 16.49
CA VAL A 164 33.39 45.19 15.16
C VAL A 164 32.03 44.52 14.96
N GLN A 165 31.09 45.26 14.38
CA GLN A 165 29.82 44.71 13.93
C GLN A 165 30.06 43.93 12.64
N SER A 166 30.56 42.70 12.78
CA SER A 166 30.36 41.71 11.73
C SER A 166 28.90 41.29 11.83
N PRO A 167 28.06 41.47 10.78
CA PRO A 167 26.72 40.91 10.79
C PRO A 167 26.86 39.42 11.05
N CYS A 168 26.47 38.98 12.24
CA CYS A 168 26.21 37.58 12.47
C CYS A 168 25.09 37.26 11.49
N GLN A 169 25.43 36.62 10.37
CA GLN A 169 24.43 35.93 9.58
C GLN A 169 23.84 34.92 10.54
N ILE A 170 22.74 35.28 11.19
CA ILE A 170 21.81 34.30 11.72
C ILE A 170 21.35 33.59 10.46
N LYS A 171 22.11 32.57 10.07
CA LYS A 171 21.60 31.49 9.26
C LYS A 171 20.54 30.89 10.17
N VAL A 172 19.34 31.47 10.12
CA VAL A 172 18.13 30.70 10.34
C VAL A 172 18.35 29.58 9.36
N GLY A 173 18.81 28.44 9.87
CA GLY A 173 18.82 27.24 9.08
C GLY A 173 17.41 27.20 8.56
N VAL A 174 17.25 27.47 7.26
CA VAL A 174 16.18 26.85 6.53
C VAL A 174 16.51 25.40 6.82
N TRP A 175 15.84 24.84 7.84
CA TRP A 175 15.55 23.44 7.84
C TRP A 175 14.83 23.34 6.53
N GLU A 176 15.61 23.06 5.48
CA GLU A 176 15.08 22.58 4.24
C GLU A 176 14.15 21.52 4.75
N GLN A 177 12.87 21.81 4.55
CA GLN A 177 11.92 20.77 4.38
C GLN A 177 12.48 19.97 3.20
N GLN A 178 13.50 19.14 3.45
CA GLN A 178 13.50 17.76 3.09
C GLN A 178 12.16 17.26 3.65
N ARG A 179 11.11 17.62 2.92
CA ARG A 179 10.07 16.70 2.54
C ARG A 179 10.87 15.53 2.05
N ALA A 180 11.18 14.62 2.97
CA ALA A 180 11.13 13.24 2.62
C ALA A 180 9.85 13.16 1.80
N GLN A 181 10.00 13.01 0.49
CA GLN A 181 8.99 12.35 -0.31
C GLN A 181 9.02 10.89 0.18
N THR A 182 8.74 10.67 1.46
CA THR A 182 8.10 9.46 1.88
C THR A 182 6.81 9.51 1.09
N ASN A 183 6.75 8.67 0.06
CA ASN A 183 5.49 8.18 -0.47
C ASN A 183 4.78 7.48 0.69
N VAL A 184 4.28 8.28 1.64
CA VAL A 184 3.23 7.85 2.54
C VAL A 184 2.10 7.63 1.57
N SER A 185 1.89 6.37 1.19
CA SER A 185 0.58 5.92 0.79
C SER A 185 -0.32 6.38 1.91
N ILE A 186 -1.01 7.51 1.72
CA ILE A 186 -2.06 7.95 2.60
C ILE A 186 -3.17 6.96 2.32
N THR A 187 -3.06 5.78 2.93
CA THR A 187 -4.20 4.89 3.10
C THR A 187 -5.24 5.78 3.76
N THR A 188 -6.36 5.99 3.09
CA THR A 188 -7.50 6.74 3.62
C THR A 188 -7.72 6.23 5.03
N VAL A 189 -7.48 7.09 6.02
CA VAL A 189 -7.70 6.76 7.43
C VAL A 189 -9.17 6.39 7.52
N ARG A 190 -9.47 5.09 7.59
CA ARG A 190 -10.84 4.62 7.77
C ARG A 190 -11.30 5.24 9.06
N ASN A 191 -12.42 5.96 9.01
CA ASN A 191 -12.98 6.60 10.17
C ASN A 191 -13.25 5.50 11.22
N ILE A 192 -12.46 5.50 12.31
CA ILE A 192 -12.47 4.46 13.34
C ILE A 192 -13.87 4.38 13.96
N ASP A 193 -14.58 5.51 14.02
CA ASP A 193 -15.94 5.63 14.56
C ASP A 193 -16.96 4.69 13.89
N LYS A 194 -16.69 4.26 12.64
CA LYS A 194 -17.56 3.33 11.89
C LYS A 194 -17.02 1.90 11.84
N THR A 195 -15.83 1.65 12.40
CA THR A 195 -15.21 0.33 12.38
C THR A 195 -15.52 -0.36 13.70
N LYS A 196 -16.34 -1.41 13.67
CA LYS A 196 -16.56 -2.27 14.85
C LYS A 196 -15.22 -2.91 15.22
N LEU A 197 -14.65 -2.50 16.34
CA LEU A 197 -13.46 -3.13 16.90
C LEU A 197 -13.90 -4.37 17.67
N GLU A 198 -13.33 -5.51 17.33
CA GLU A 198 -13.52 -6.75 18.07
C GLU A 198 -12.21 -7.11 18.76
N LEU A 199 -12.28 -7.41 20.06
CA LEU A 199 -11.13 -7.91 20.80
C LEU A 199 -10.83 -9.33 20.31
N ILE A 200 -9.79 -9.47 19.49
CA ILE A 200 -9.37 -10.79 18.98
C ILE A 200 -8.60 -11.55 20.06
N ARG A 201 -7.74 -10.84 20.81
CA ARG A 201 -6.83 -11.46 21.77
C ARG A 201 -6.38 -10.46 22.82
N GLU A 202 -6.24 -10.94 24.04
CA GLU A 202 -5.57 -10.25 25.14
C GLU A 202 -4.21 -10.90 25.38
N ILE A 203 -3.15 -10.08 25.45
CA ILE A 203 -1.80 -10.53 25.75
C ILE A 203 -1.48 -10.08 27.16
N LEU A 204 -1.26 -11.06 28.04
CA LEU A 204 -0.89 -10.79 29.43
C LEU A 204 0.62 -10.67 29.55
N PHE A 205 1.07 -9.53 30.07
CA PHE A 205 2.46 -9.30 30.42
C PHE A 205 2.70 -9.65 31.89
N GLU A 206 3.92 -10.00 32.23
CA GLU A 206 4.30 -10.25 33.62
C GLU A 206 4.16 -8.97 34.47
N ASN A 207 3.84 -9.12 35.76
CA ASN A 207 3.61 -7.99 36.66
C ASN A 207 4.80 -7.01 36.72
N GLY A 208 4.54 -5.73 36.50
CA GLY A 208 5.59 -4.69 36.45
C GLY A 208 6.32 -4.62 35.11
N SER A 209 5.70 -5.09 34.02
CA SER A 209 6.11 -4.73 32.66
C SER A 209 5.61 -3.32 32.34
N ASN A 210 6.41 -2.52 31.65
CA ASN A 210 6.02 -1.18 31.18
C ASN A 210 6.24 -1.11 29.67
N ILE A 211 5.21 -1.46 28.92
CA ILE A 211 5.25 -1.53 27.46
C ILE A 211 5.18 -0.12 26.89
N THR A 212 6.25 0.35 26.27
CA THR A 212 6.32 1.70 25.68
C THR A 212 5.99 1.71 24.20
N ASP A 213 6.16 0.58 23.52
CA ASP A 213 5.89 0.47 22.09
C ASP A 213 5.60 -0.96 21.66
N CYS A 214 4.92 -1.10 20.52
CA CYS A 214 4.60 -2.36 19.88
C CYS A 214 4.68 -2.25 18.35
N VAL A 215 5.25 -3.26 17.72
CA VAL A 215 5.28 -3.38 16.27
C VAL A 215 4.94 -4.79 15.82
N ILE A 216 4.19 -4.91 14.73
CA ILE A 216 3.85 -6.19 14.09
C ILE A 216 4.72 -6.33 12.84
N VAL A 217 5.43 -7.45 12.72
CA VAL A 217 6.23 -7.77 11.52
C VAL A 217 5.42 -8.59 10.51
N ASN A 218 5.90 -8.68 9.27
CA ASN A 218 5.15 -9.26 8.15
C ASN A 218 4.74 -10.73 8.35
N ASP A 219 5.48 -11.49 9.15
CA ASP A 219 5.13 -12.88 9.49
C ASP A 219 4.12 -13.01 10.64
N GLY A 220 3.53 -11.89 11.07
CA GLY A 220 2.49 -11.84 12.09
C GLY A 220 3.00 -11.84 13.53
N ARG A 221 4.32 -11.94 13.76
CA ARG A 221 4.88 -11.79 15.11
C ARG A 221 4.71 -10.36 15.62
N MET A 222 4.53 -10.24 16.93
CA MET A 222 4.39 -8.98 17.66
C MET A 222 5.64 -8.75 18.49
N ILE A 223 6.20 -7.54 18.43
CA ILE A 223 7.41 -7.17 19.16
C ILE A 223 7.07 -6.01 20.07
N PHE A 224 7.31 -6.19 21.37
CA PHE A 224 7.03 -5.20 22.40
C PHE A 224 8.32 -4.69 23.04
N ALA A 225 8.41 -3.38 23.26
CA ALA A 225 9.46 -2.75 24.03
C ALA A 225 9.02 -2.60 25.49
N ASP A 226 9.68 -3.32 26.41
CA ASP A 226 9.44 -3.23 27.85
C ASP A 226 10.55 -2.40 28.52
N ASN A 227 10.20 -1.16 28.83
CA ASN A 227 11.09 -0.17 29.38
C ASN A 227 11.57 -0.55 30.80
N GLN A 228 10.63 -0.89 31.68
CA GLN A 228 10.92 -1.11 33.10
C GLN A 228 11.85 -2.30 33.33
N ARG A 229 11.80 -3.29 32.44
CA ARG A 229 12.59 -4.52 32.55
C ARG A 229 13.74 -4.60 31.56
N PHE A 230 13.98 -3.54 30.79
CA PHE A 230 15.04 -3.46 29.79
C PHE A 230 15.01 -4.65 28.81
N LYS A 231 13.81 -4.98 28.30
CA LYS A 231 13.60 -6.15 27.45
C LYS A 231 12.85 -5.80 26.18
N VAL A 232 13.17 -6.52 25.11
CA VAL A 232 12.36 -6.61 23.90
C VAL A 232 11.72 -8.00 23.90
N LEU A 233 10.38 -8.04 23.90
CA LEU A 233 9.60 -9.27 23.94
C LEU A 233 9.08 -9.57 22.54
N VAL A 234 9.28 -10.79 22.06
CA VAL A 234 8.79 -11.27 20.76
C VAL A 234 7.71 -12.29 21.03
N TYR A 235 6.50 -11.98 20.60
CA TYR A 235 5.35 -12.85 20.65
C TYR A 235 5.02 -13.38 19.25
N THR A 236 4.53 -14.60 19.17
CA THR A 236 3.96 -15.19 17.95
C THR A 236 2.62 -14.51 17.62
N GLY A 237 2.11 -14.71 16.40
CA GLY A 237 0.79 -14.17 15.99
C GLY A 237 -0.38 -14.68 16.83
N ASP A 238 -0.21 -15.81 17.52
CA ASP A 238 -1.15 -16.33 18.51
C ASP A 238 -0.87 -15.83 19.95
N GLY A 239 -0.07 -14.78 20.14
CA GLY A 239 0.18 -14.22 21.48
C GLY A 239 0.99 -15.14 22.41
N GLN A 240 1.62 -16.18 21.85
CA GLN A 240 2.68 -17.01 22.43
C GLN A 240 3.94 -16.19 22.74
N LEU A 241 4.46 -16.10 23.97
CA LEU A 241 5.80 -15.51 24.15
C LEU A 241 6.85 -16.43 23.51
N SER A 242 7.45 -15.98 22.40
CA SER A 242 8.46 -16.74 21.65
C SER A 242 9.88 -16.48 22.16
N LYS A 243 10.22 -15.21 22.41
CA LYS A 243 11.58 -14.82 22.80
C LYS A 243 11.59 -13.57 23.67
N SER A 244 12.55 -13.50 24.58
CA SER A 244 12.85 -12.29 25.36
C SER A 244 14.33 -11.92 25.16
N ILE A 245 14.59 -10.66 24.85
CA ILE A 245 15.94 -10.14 24.58
C ILE A 245 16.20 -9.00 25.57
N THR A 246 17.16 -9.17 26.47
CA THR A 246 17.60 -8.09 27.35
C THR A 246 18.43 -7.09 26.56
N VAL A 247 18.09 -5.81 26.69
CA VAL A 247 18.83 -4.68 26.12
C VAL A 247 19.54 -3.93 27.24
N GLY A 248 20.71 -3.35 26.95
CA GLY A 248 21.50 -2.68 27.98
C GLY A 248 20.96 -1.32 28.43
N LYS A 249 19.88 -0.83 27.80
CA LYS A 249 19.26 0.48 28.05
C LYS A 249 17.75 0.40 27.86
N SER A 250 17.04 1.36 28.43
CA SER A 250 15.58 1.51 28.34
C SER A 250 15.12 1.55 26.87
N PRO A 251 14.45 0.51 26.35
CA PRO A 251 13.85 0.56 25.02
C PRO A 251 12.62 1.47 25.05
N PHE A 252 12.42 2.28 24.02
CA PHE A 252 11.32 3.25 23.97
C PHE A 252 10.49 3.16 22.71
N GLY A 253 11.12 3.12 21.53
CA GLY A 253 10.44 3.03 20.25
C GLY A 253 10.98 1.90 19.38
N SER A 254 10.18 1.47 18.42
CA SER A 254 10.47 0.36 17.53
C SER A 254 9.90 0.64 16.13
N ALA A 255 10.58 0.14 15.11
CA ALA A 255 10.14 0.27 13.74
C ALA A 255 10.61 -0.92 12.90
N VAL A 256 9.74 -1.41 12.02
CA VAL A 256 10.13 -2.41 11.01
C VAL A 256 11.01 -1.72 9.97
N ILE A 257 12.23 -2.22 9.79
CA ILE A 257 13.22 -1.68 8.82
C ILE A 257 13.51 -2.65 7.66
N GLY A 258 12.94 -3.86 7.70
CA GLY A 258 13.07 -4.87 6.65
C GLY A 258 12.04 -5.98 6.85
N THR A 259 12.05 -7.01 6.01
CA THR A 259 11.00 -8.06 6.01
C THR A 259 10.76 -8.67 7.38
N ASN A 260 11.83 -8.95 8.12
CA ASN A 260 11.81 -9.56 9.46
C ASN A 260 12.82 -8.87 10.40
N THR A 261 13.03 -7.57 10.22
CA THR A 261 14.03 -6.81 10.99
C THR A 261 13.37 -5.60 11.63
N VAL A 262 13.55 -5.49 12.95
CA VAL A 262 13.05 -4.36 13.74
C VAL A 262 14.23 -3.62 14.34
N ALA A 263 14.23 -2.30 14.16
CA ALA A 263 15.10 -1.41 14.91
C ALA A 263 14.38 -1.01 16.19
N VAL A 264 15.08 -1.05 17.33
CA VAL A 264 14.57 -0.58 18.62
C VAL A 264 15.47 0.57 19.08
N THR A 265 14.86 1.71 19.40
CA THR A 265 15.55 2.86 19.96
C THR A 265 15.56 2.76 21.48
N SER A 266 16.66 3.24 22.07
CA SER A 266 16.80 3.35 23.51
C SER A 266 17.08 4.78 23.90
N LEU A 267 16.53 5.23 25.03
CA LEU A 267 16.88 6.54 25.57
C LEU A 267 18.34 6.56 26.03
N LYS A 268 19.03 7.66 25.73
CA LYS A 268 20.35 7.92 26.27
C LYS A 268 20.14 8.60 27.63
N GLU A 269 20.39 7.86 28.70
CA GLU A 269 20.64 8.44 30.03
C GLU A 269 21.89 9.33 30.00
#